data_AF-A0A380AWQ8-F1
#
_entry.id   AF-A0A380AWQ8-F1
#
_cell.length_a   1.000
_cell.length_b   1.000
_cell.length_c   1.000
_cell.angle_alpha   90.00
_cell.angle_beta   90.00
_cell.angle_gamma   90.00
#
_symmetry.space_group_name_H-M   'P 1'
#
loop_
_entity.id
_entity.type
_entity.pdbx_description
1 polymer ?
#
loop_
_entity_poly.entity_id
_entity_poly.type
_entity_poly.pdbx_seq_one_letter_code
_entity_poly.pdbx_strand_id
1 'polypeptide(L)'
;MSPEQRRAICEAFESANNTHGLNLTAHKYPGLRGTLQTASTDCDTIVEAAALLPAFDQAVEGNRHQDDYGSGLGMAEEKFHYYLDLNDRYVYFYEPVNVEYFAMNNWSFLQSGSIGIDRKDIEKVFTGRTVLSSIYQDQRTKQNVMSLLTPVYVAGQLKGIVLLDINKNNLRNIFYTHDRPLLWRFLNVTLTDTDSGRDIIINQSEDNLFQYVSYVHDLPGGIRVSLSIDILYFITSSWKSVLFWILTALILLNMVRMHFRLYQNVSRENISDAMTGLYNRKILTPELEQRLQKLVQSGSSVMFIAIDMDKLKQINDTLGHQEGDLAITLHDAYKASDERLYVNKQNKNSRS
;
A
#
# COMPACT_ATOMS: atom_id res chain seq x y z
N MET A 1 55.33 8.99 15.57
CA MET A 1 54.94 10.33 15.07
C MET A 1 56.18 11.21 15.00
N SER A 2 56.39 11.96 13.92
CA SER A 2 57.50 12.91 13.82
C SER A 2 57.18 14.23 14.56
N PRO A 3 58.18 14.98 15.05
CA PRO A 3 57.95 16.29 15.67
C PRO A 3 57.24 17.30 14.75
N GLU A 4 57.52 17.23 13.44
CA GLU A 4 56.88 18.06 12.41
C GLU A 4 55.39 17.72 12.26
N GLN A 5 55.03 16.44 12.27
CA GLN A 5 53.64 16.00 12.20
C GLN A 5 52.84 16.46 13.43
N ARG A 6 53.43 16.38 14.63
CA ARG A 6 52.83 16.90 15.86
C ARG A 6 52.53 18.39 15.75
N ARG A 7 53.52 19.16 15.29
CA ARG A 7 53.41 20.61 15.11
C ARG A 7 52.31 20.97 14.11
N ALA A 8 52.27 20.29 12.96
CA ALA A 8 51.25 20.53 11.95
C ALA A 8 49.83 20.25 12.45
N ILE A 9 49.62 19.18 13.23
CA ILE A 9 48.32 18.86 13.83
C ILE A 9 47.90 19.96 14.81
N CYS A 10 48.78 20.37 15.72
CA CYS A 10 48.43 21.38 16.72
C CYS A 10 48.31 22.81 16.15
N GLU A 11 49.02 23.14 15.08
CA GLU A 11 48.81 24.40 14.34
C GLU A 11 47.46 24.42 13.63
N ALA A 12 46.94 23.26 13.23
CA ALA A 12 45.62 23.10 12.61
C ALA A 12 44.49 22.87 13.63
N PHE A 13 44.78 22.83 14.94
CA PHE A 13 43.79 22.64 15.99
C PHE A 13 42.87 23.86 16.09
N GLU A 14 41.58 23.62 15.98
CA GLU A 14 40.53 24.63 15.93
C GLU A 14 39.68 24.59 17.20
N SER A 15 39.05 25.73 17.50
CA SER A 15 38.07 25.87 18.57
C SER A 15 36.88 26.66 18.01
N ALA A 16 35.69 26.08 18.08
CA ALA A 16 34.45 26.72 17.64
C ALA A 16 33.26 26.15 18.41
N ASN A 17 32.34 27.03 18.84
CA ASN A 17 31.10 26.66 19.56
C ASN A 17 31.33 25.73 20.76
N ASN A 18 32.30 26.06 21.63
CA ASN A 18 32.73 25.23 22.79
C ASN A 18 33.15 23.79 22.45
N THR A 19 33.50 23.55 21.18
CA THR A 19 34.05 22.29 20.69
C THR A 19 35.45 22.54 20.16
N HIS A 20 36.35 21.60 20.40
CA HIS A 20 37.74 21.65 19.96
C HIS A 20 38.03 20.49 19.02
N GLY A 21 39.05 20.60 18.18
CA GLY A 21 39.42 19.49 17.29
C GLY A 21 40.07 19.93 16.00
N LEU A 22 39.88 19.13 14.94
CA LEU A 22 40.49 19.34 13.63
C LEU A 22 39.39 19.39 12.57
N ASN A 23 39.57 20.27 11.59
CA ASN A 23 38.63 20.47 10.48
C ASN A 23 37.19 20.75 10.97
N LEU A 24 37.04 21.65 11.95
CA LEU A 24 35.73 21.99 12.53
C LEU A 24 34.93 22.92 11.61
N THR A 25 35.60 23.91 11.01
CA THR A 25 35.00 24.84 10.03
C THR A 25 35.93 25.09 8.86
N ALA A 26 37.20 25.37 9.12
CA ALA A 26 38.14 25.87 8.12
C ALA A 26 38.95 24.78 7.41
N HIS A 27 38.77 23.51 7.82
CA HIS A 27 39.43 22.35 7.22
C HIS A 27 40.97 22.49 7.13
N LYS A 28 41.59 23.01 8.20
CA LYS A 28 43.02 23.38 8.21
C LYS A 28 44.00 22.20 8.15
N TYR A 29 43.56 20.97 8.42
CA TYR A 29 44.42 19.79 8.41
C TYR A 29 44.07 18.87 7.23
N PRO A 30 44.74 19.00 6.07
CA PRO A 30 44.44 18.21 4.87
C PRO A 30 44.84 16.74 4.98
N GLY A 31 45.64 16.38 5.99
CA GLY A 31 46.01 14.99 6.26
C GLY A 31 44.86 14.13 6.76
N LEU A 32 43.74 14.76 7.16
CA LEU A 32 42.53 14.10 7.63
C LEU A 32 41.38 14.43 6.68
N ARG A 33 40.64 13.41 6.25
CA ARG A 33 39.51 13.59 5.33
C ARG A 33 38.32 14.27 5.99
N GLY A 34 38.01 13.85 7.21
CA GLY A 34 36.81 14.28 7.92
C GLY A 34 37.07 15.27 9.05
N THR A 35 36.17 15.27 10.04
CA THR A 35 36.19 16.20 11.18
C THR A 35 36.41 15.45 12.49
N LEU A 36 37.40 15.87 13.26
CA LEU A 36 37.60 15.40 14.64
C LEU A 36 37.03 16.43 15.60
N GLN A 37 36.17 16.00 16.52
CA GLN A 37 35.68 16.81 17.64
C GLN A 37 36.12 16.18 18.96
N THR A 38 36.53 16.99 19.92
CA THR A 38 36.91 16.57 21.29
C THR A 38 36.45 17.61 22.33
N ALA A 39 36.24 17.13 23.56
CA ALA A 39 36.03 17.99 24.72
C ALA A 39 37.34 18.66 25.20
N SER A 40 38.48 18.10 24.81
CA SER A 40 39.78 18.57 25.30
C SER A 40 40.17 19.88 24.66
N THR A 41 40.53 20.87 25.48
CA THR A 41 41.10 22.14 25.02
C THR A 41 42.56 22.01 24.60
N ASP A 42 43.21 20.91 24.98
CA ASP A 42 44.65 20.69 24.77
C ASP A 42 44.89 19.73 23.61
N CYS A 43 45.54 20.22 22.56
CA CYS A 43 45.91 19.43 21.38
C CYS A 43 46.75 18.21 21.75
N ASP A 44 47.62 18.32 22.75
CA ASP A 44 48.54 17.23 23.11
C ASP A 44 47.81 15.96 23.54
N THR A 45 46.57 16.08 24.01
CA THR A 45 45.73 14.94 24.39
C THR A 45 45.20 14.12 23.21
N ILE A 46 45.07 14.72 22.02
CA ILE A 46 44.52 14.05 20.82
C ILE A 46 45.54 13.86 19.71
N VAL A 47 46.75 14.41 19.84
CA VAL A 47 47.72 14.47 18.74
C VAL A 47 48.16 13.09 18.25
N GLU A 48 48.31 12.14 19.17
CA GLU A 48 48.66 10.76 18.83
C GLU A 48 47.51 10.06 18.10
N ALA A 49 46.27 10.27 18.57
CA ALA A 49 45.08 9.74 17.94
C ALA A 49 44.87 10.32 16.54
N ALA A 50 44.99 11.65 16.40
CA ALA A 50 44.89 12.37 15.13
C ALA A 50 45.95 11.90 14.11
N ALA A 51 47.14 11.50 14.57
CA ALA A 51 48.18 10.96 13.70
C ALA A 51 47.86 9.56 13.14
N LEU A 52 46.94 8.80 13.76
CA LEU A 52 46.53 7.46 13.34
C LEU A 52 45.31 7.47 12.39
N LEU A 53 44.46 8.50 12.48
CA LEU A 53 43.24 8.60 11.67
C LEU A 53 43.44 8.59 10.15
N PRO A 54 44.55 9.10 9.58
CA PRO A 54 44.79 8.96 8.13
C PRO A 54 44.90 7.50 7.68
N ALA A 55 45.40 6.59 8.54
CA ALA A 55 45.42 5.17 8.24
C ALA A 55 44.01 4.55 8.29
N PHE A 56 43.16 5.04 9.20
CA PHE A 56 41.74 4.69 9.20
C PHE A 56 41.06 5.17 7.90
N ASP A 57 41.35 6.39 7.45
CA ASP A 57 40.78 6.93 6.22
C ASP A 57 41.13 6.07 4.99
N GLN A 58 42.39 5.65 4.89
CA GLN A 58 42.86 4.74 3.84
C GLN A 58 42.17 3.38 3.89
N ALA A 59 41.97 2.82 5.08
CA ALA A 59 41.28 1.54 5.24
C ALA A 59 39.80 1.62 4.82
N VAL A 60 39.13 2.74 5.10
CA VAL A 60 37.76 2.99 4.64
C VAL A 60 37.73 3.16 3.12
N GLU A 61 38.62 3.97 2.55
CA GLU A 61 38.67 4.26 1.12
C GLU A 61 38.99 3.03 0.27
N GLY A 62 39.93 2.18 0.71
CA GLY A 62 40.25 0.92 0.05
C GLY A 62 39.07 -0.05 -0.05
N ASN A 63 38.13 0.00 0.90
CA ASN A 63 36.91 -0.81 0.89
C ASN A 63 35.75 -0.19 0.08
N ARG A 64 35.84 1.09 -0.34
CA ARG A 64 34.79 1.75 -1.15
C ARG A 64 34.83 1.32 -2.62
N HIS A 65 36.01 0.98 -3.14
CA HIS A 65 36.19 0.61 -4.56
C HIS A 65 35.91 -0.86 -4.88
N GLN A 66 35.40 -1.63 -3.91
CA GLN A 66 35.00 -3.01 -4.16
C GLN A 66 33.64 -3.00 -4.86
N ASP A 67 33.57 -3.52 -6.08
CA ASP A 67 32.33 -3.68 -6.84
C ASP A 67 31.30 -4.41 -5.96
N ASP A 68 30.22 -3.71 -5.59
CA ASP A 68 29.13 -4.28 -4.81
C ASP A 68 28.26 -5.11 -5.78
N TYR A 69 28.63 -6.37 -5.99
CA TYR A 69 27.86 -7.33 -6.78
C TYR A 69 26.55 -7.77 -6.10
N GLY A 70 26.17 -7.16 -4.97
CA GLY A 70 25.00 -7.52 -4.19
C GLY A 70 23.95 -6.41 -4.10
N SER A 71 22.68 -6.78 -4.15
CA SER A 71 21.55 -5.98 -3.63
C SER A 71 21.54 -5.99 -2.09
N GLY A 72 22.66 -5.62 -1.47
CA GLY A 72 22.89 -5.68 -0.03
C GLY A 72 22.70 -4.33 0.69
N LEU A 73 23.02 -4.29 1.98
CA LEU A 73 23.11 -3.05 2.77
C LEU A 73 24.21 -2.09 2.29
N GLY A 74 25.10 -2.56 1.41
CA GLY A 74 26.21 -1.80 0.88
C GLY A 74 25.85 -1.13 -0.45
N MET A 75 25.83 0.19 -0.45
CA MET A 75 26.32 0.96 -1.61
C MET A 75 27.54 1.72 -1.12
N ALA A 76 28.53 1.87 -2.01
CA ALA A 76 29.91 2.27 -1.75
C ALA A 76 30.14 3.63 -1.05
N GLU A 77 29.09 4.40 -0.75
CA GLU A 77 29.24 5.81 -0.34
C GLU A 77 28.93 6.11 1.13
N GLU A 78 28.23 5.23 1.87
CA GLU A 78 27.70 5.54 3.22
C GLU A 78 28.13 4.55 4.33
N LYS A 79 29.22 3.78 4.14
CA LYS A 79 29.54 2.64 5.04
C LYS A 79 30.19 3.01 6.38
N PHE A 80 30.63 4.25 6.60
CA PHE A 80 31.27 4.66 7.86
C PHE A 80 30.92 6.10 8.18
N HIS A 81 30.29 6.32 9.33
CA HIS A 81 29.86 7.65 9.74
C HIS A 81 30.83 8.25 10.77
N TYR A 82 31.14 7.53 11.86
CA TYR A 82 32.09 8.03 12.85
C TYR A 82 32.70 6.95 13.75
N TYR A 83 33.89 7.25 14.28
CA TYR A 83 34.58 6.51 15.32
C TYR A 83 34.49 7.26 16.65
N LEU A 84 34.16 6.57 17.73
CA LEU A 84 34.13 7.09 19.09
C LEU A 84 35.27 6.51 19.91
N ASP A 85 36.14 7.37 20.45
CA ASP A 85 37.14 6.95 21.42
C ASP A 85 36.60 7.10 22.85
N LEU A 86 36.64 6.01 23.60
CA LEU A 86 36.09 5.99 24.96
C LEU A 86 37.08 6.55 25.99
N ASN A 87 38.38 6.51 25.69
CA ASN A 87 39.44 6.89 26.63
C ASN A 87 39.79 8.38 26.48
N ASP A 88 40.08 8.81 25.26
CA ASP A 88 40.52 10.18 24.94
C ASP A 88 39.32 11.10 24.68
N ARG A 89 38.09 10.54 24.69
CA ARG A 89 36.81 11.24 24.53
C ARG A 89 36.80 12.18 23.33
N TYR A 90 37.05 11.61 22.15
CA TYR A 90 36.87 12.30 20.88
C TYR A 90 35.93 11.50 19.98
N VAL A 91 35.31 12.20 19.03
CA VAL A 91 34.60 11.61 17.90
C VAL A 91 35.32 12.01 16.63
N TYR A 92 35.49 11.06 15.72
CA TYR A 92 35.97 11.31 14.38
C TYR A 92 34.86 11.00 13.38
N PHE A 93 34.37 12.02 12.68
CA PHE A 93 33.47 11.88 11.54
C PHE A 93 34.29 11.67 10.29
N TYR A 94 34.02 10.62 9.53
CA TYR A 94 34.76 10.34 8.29
C TYR A 94 34.48 11.39 7.21
N GLU A 95 33.25 11.90 7.17
CA GLU A 95 32.88 13.04 6.34
C GLU A 95 33.02 14.35 7.10
N PRO A 96 33.34 15.47 6.41
CA PRO A 96 33.43 16.75 7.07
C PRO A 96 32.09 17.19 7.66
N VAL A 97 32.12 17.62 8.93
CA VAL A 97 30.95 18.10 9.68
C VAL A 97 31.25 19.50 10.19
N ASN A 98 30.53 20.50 9.66
CA ASN A 98 30.66 21.87 10.15
C ASN A 98 29.99 22.01 11.53
N VAL A 99 30.80 22.40 12.51
CA VAL A 99 30.42 22.54 13.92
C VAL A 99 29.37 23.62 14.20
N GLU A 100 29.16 24.55 13.27
CA GLU A 100 28.06 25.52 13.32
C GLU A 100 26.69 24.84 13.20
N TYR A 101 26.61 23.73 12.46
CA TYR A 101 25.38 22.95 12.29
C TYR A 101 25.28 21.80 13.28
N PHE A 102 26.40 21.17 13.63
CA PHE A 102 26.42 20.04 14.56
C PHE A 102 27.69 19.98 15.40
N ALA A 103 27.52 20.13 16.72
CA ALA A 103 28.58 20.03 17.70
C ALA A 103 28.23 18.99 18.77
N MET A 104 29.20 18.16 19.14
CA MET A 104 29.08 17.25 20.28
C MET A 104 29.11 18.02 21.59
N ASN A 105 27.95 18.09 22.24
CA ASN A 105 27.81 18.78 23.52
C ASN A 105 27.91 17.84 24.74
N ASN A 106 27.82 16.53 24.51
CA ASN A 106 27.89 15.54 25.58
C ASN A 106 28.92 14.45 25.28
N TRP A 107 29.97 14.45 26.11
CA TRP A 107 31.13 13.57 26.00
C TRP A 107 31.06 12.36 26.94
N SER A 108 29.97 12.20 27.70
CA SER A 108 29.72 11.02 28.54
C SER A 108 29.14 9.88 27.71
N PHE A 109 29.91 9.40 26.72
CA PHE A 109 29.41 8.47 25.70
C PHE A 109 28.75 7.21 26.30
N LEU A 110 29.29 6.75 27.43
CA LEU A 110 28.85 5.56 28.14
C LEU A 110 27.63 5.75 29.08
N GLN A 111 27.28 7.00 29.42
CA GLN A 111 26.28 7.27 30.47
C GLN A 111 24.97 7.84 29.95
N SER A 112 24.97 8.55 28.81
CA SER A 112 23.83 9.38 28.40
C SER A 112 23.11 8.94 27.12
N GLY A 113 23.39 7.75 26.61
CA GLY A 113 22.86 7.31 25.31
C GLY A 113 23.39 8.18 24.17
N SER A 114 24.71 8.12 23.97
CA SER A 114 25.43 8.97 23.01
C SER A 114 24.78 8.97 21.63
N ILE A 115 24.55 10.17 21.08
CA ILE A 115 24.07 10.37 19.70
C ILE A 115 22.66 9.77 19.48
N GLY A 116 21.97 9.42 20.56
CA GLY A 116 20.63 8.82 20.54
C GLY A 116 20.61 7.30 20.75
N ILE A 117 21.77 6.63 20.73
CA ILE A 117 21.86 5.17 20.91
C ILE A 117 21.53 4.78 22.35
N ASP A 118 20.72 3.75 22.53
CA ASP A 118 20.37 3.28 23.87
C ASP A 118 21.58 2.68 24.60
N ARG A 119 21.68 3.00 25.90
CA ARG A 119 22.74 2.48 26.77
C ARG A 119 22.80 0.95 26.79
N LYS A 120 21.64 0.29 26.70
CA LYS A 120 21.54 -1.18 26.66
C LYS A 120 22.32 -1.80 25.50
N ASP A 121 22.46 -1.10 24.38
CA ASP A 121 23.17 -1.60 23.20
C ASP A 121 24.66 -1.31 23.27
N ILE A 122 25.04 -0.16 23.84
CA ILE A 122 26.45 0.17 24.14
C ILE A 122 27.03 -0.85 25.13
N GLU A 123 26.27 -1.23 26.17
CA GLU A 123 26.72 -2.23 27.16
C GLU A 123 27.00 -3.60 26.52
N LYS A 124 26.28 -3.98 25.46
CA LYS A 124 26.54 -5.23 24.71
C LYS A 124 27.86 -5.21 23.96
N VAL A 125 28.37 -4.04 23.56
CA VAL A 125 29.65 -3.92 22.83
C VAL A 125 30.83 -4.42 23.67
N PHE A 126 30.75 -4.29 25.00
CA PHE A 126 31.76 -4.80 25.93
C PHE A 126 31.86 -6.33 25.97
N THR A 127 30.91 -7.05 25.35
CA THR A 127 31.00 -8.51 25.17
C THR A 127 32.00 -8.92 24.08
N GLY A 128 32.58 -7.95 23.35
CA GLY A 128 33.57 -8.19 22.31
C GLY A 128 33.00 -8.60 20.95
N ARG A 129 31.69 -8.41 20.75
CA ARG A 129 31.00 -8.71 19.49
C ARG A 129 30.50 -7.42 18.84
N THR A 130 30.37 -7.43 17.52
CA THR A 130 29.60 -6.40 16.81
C THR A 130 28.13 -6.50 17.22
N VAL A 131 27.52 -5.36 17.54
CA VAL A 131 26.14 -5.27 18.02
C VAL A 131 25.34 -4.42 17.04
N LEU A 132 24.14 -4.87 16.67
CA LEU A 132 23.16 -4.02 16.01
C LEU A 132 22.37 -3.25 17.08
N SER A 133 22.33 -1.93 16.99
CA SER A 133 21.58 -1.09 17.92
C SER A 133 20.07 -1.19 17.69
N SER A 134 19.29 -0.84 18.71
CA SER A 134 17.91 -0.40 18.58
C SER A 134 17.79 0.77 17.58
N ILE A 135 16.58 1.02 17.08
CA ILE A 135 16.34 2.18 16.22
C ILE A 135 16.43 3.45 17.08
N TYR A 136 17.29 4.38 16.66
CA TYR A 136 17.43 5.67 17.32
C TYR A 136 17.39 6.82 16.34
N GLN A 137 17.10 8.02 16.87
CA GLN A 137 17.13 9.23 16.07
C GLN A 137 18.54 9.81 16.07
N ASP A 138 19.18 9.81 14.91
CA ASP A 138 20.51 10.38 14.75
C ASP A 138 20.47 11.90 15.03
N GLN A 139 21.39 12.37 15.86
CA GLN A 139 21.35 13.76 16.33
C GLN A 139 21.71 14.78 15.26
N ARG A 140 22.42 14.36 14.19
CA ARG A 140 22.86 15.24 13.10
C ARG A 140 21.78 15.36 12.03
N THR A 141 21.28 14.23 11.52
CA THR A 141 20.31 14.13 10.43
C THR A 141 18.85 14.21 10.91
N LYS A 142 18.61 13.99 12.20
CA LYS A 142 17.27 13.86 12.81
C LYS A 142 16.42 12.72 12.23
N GLN A 143 17.04 11.80 11.50
CA GLN A 143 16.38 10.62 10.94
C GLN A 143 16.51 9.42 11.89
N ASN A 144 15.53 8.53 11.83
CA ASN A 144 15.63 7.25 12.52
C ASN A 144 16.61 6.35 11.75
N VAL A 145 17.59 5.81 12.46
CA VAL A 145 18.64 4.93 11.96
C VAL A 145 18.87 3.77 12.95
N MET A 146 19.51 2.72 12.47
CA MET A 146 20.10 1.66 13.32
C MET A 146 21.58 1.64 13.02
N SER A 147 22.43 1.22 13.96
CA SER A 147 23.87 1.21 13.69
C SER A 147 24.51 -0.09 14.11
N LEU A 148 25.50 -0.53 13.32
CA LEU A 148 26.41 -1.59 13.68
C LEU A 148 27.53 -1.00 14.52
N LEU A 149 27.56 -1.39 15.78
CA LEU A 149 28.54 -0.99 16.79
C LEU A 149 29.65 -2.04 16.82
N THR A 150 30.84 -1.70 16.31
CA THR A 150 31.98 -2.62 16.27
C THR A 150 33.06 -2.16 17.26
N PRO A 151 33.38 -2.94 18.31
CA PRO A 151 34.40 -2.56 19.28
C PRO A 151 35.80 -2.59 18.66
N VAL A 152 36.63 -1.60 19.02
CA VAL A 152 38.04 -1.51 18.64
C VAL A 152 38.91 -1.75 19.87
N TYR A 153 39.80 -2.73 19.79
CA TYR A 153 40.71 -3.09 20.87
C TYR A 153 42.15 -2.71 20.54
N VAL A 154 42.86 -2.18 21.53
CA VAL A 154 44.31 -1.95 21.49
C VAL A 154 44.92 -2.64 22.70
N ALA A 155 45.90 -3.52 22.46
CA ALA A 155 46.56 -4.33 23.51
C ALA A 155 45.58 -5.08 24.44
N GLY A 156 44.45 -5.56 23.90
CA GLY A 156 43.43 -6.29 24.66
C GLY A 156 42.47 -5.40 25.47
N GLN A 157 42.61 -4.08 25.42
CA GLN A 157 41.71 -3.13 26.05
C GLN A 157 40.79 -2.47 25.02
N LEU A 158 39.52 -2.29 25.36
CA LEU A 158 38.57 -1.56 24.51
C LEU A 158 39.01 -0.10 24.44
N LYS A 159 39.33 0.37 23.23
CA LYS A 159 39.78 1.74 22.96
C LYS A 159 38.64 2.61 22.45
N GLY A 160 37.80 2.06 21.58
CA GLY A 160 36.71 2.80 20.96
C GLY A 160 35.68 1.91 20.28
N ILE A 161 34.75 2.56 19.57
CA ILE A 161 33.67 1.92 18.83
C ILE A 161 33.60 2.54 17.44
N VAL A 162 33.59 1.72 16.41
CA VAL A 162 33.26 2.14 15.03
C VAL A 162 31.76 1.99 14.84
N LEU A 163 31.11 3.04 14.33
CA LEU A 163 29.68 3.07 14.06
C LEU A 163 29.43 3.14 12.55
N LEU A 164 28.67 2.17 12.08
CA LEU A 164 28.14 2.11 10.72
C LEU A 164 26.62 2.27 10.80
N ASP A 165 26.13 3.43 10.38
CA ASP A 165 24.70 3.72 10.38
C ASP A 165 24.02 3.03 9.19
N ILE A 166 22.84 2.50 9.45
CA ILE A 166 21.92 1.87 8.52
C ILE A 166 20.68 2.76 8.51
N ASN A 167 20.60 3.61 7.50
CA ASN A 167 19.51 4.55 7.29
C ASN A 167 18.48 4.02 6.27
N LYS A 168 17.45 4.82 6.01
CA LYS A 168 16.42 4.55 5.00
C LYS A 168 16.99 4.23 3.61
N ASN A 169 18.01 4.96 3.17
CA ASN A 169 18.62 4.80 1.85
C ASN A 169 19.37 3.47 1.74
N ASN A 170 20.15 3.09 2.77
CA ASN A 170 20.85 1.79 2.77
C ASN A 170 19.84 0.64 2.71
N LEU A 171 18.76 0.73 3.48
CA LEU A 171 17.70 -0.27 3.50
C LEU A 171 16.91 -0.31 2.18
N ARG A 172 16.69 0.84 1.53
CA ARG A 172 16.01 0.89 0.23
C ARG A 172 16.70 0.00 -0.80
N ASN A 173 18.02 -0.09 -0.81
CA ASN A 173 18.76 -0.93 -1.76
C ASN A 173 18.47 -2.42 -1.61
N ILE A 174 18.12 -2.88 -0.40
CA ILE A 174 17.76 -4.27 -0.12
C ILE A 174 16.33 -4.57 -0.57
N PHE A 175 15.40 -3.67 -0.25
CA PHE A 175 13.97 -3.91 -0.44
C PHE A 175 13.48 -3.48 -1.83
N TYR A 176 14.28 -2.73 -2.59
CA TYR A 176 13.90 -2.25 -3.91
C TYR A 176 13.72 -3.40 -4.90
N THR A 177 12.56 -3.44 -5.56
CA THR A 177 12.19 -4.49 -6.48
C THR A 177 12.53 -4.10 -7.92
N HIS A 178 13.77 -4.29 -8.36
CA HIS A 178 14.26 -3.87 -9.68
C HIS A 178 13.43 -4.47 -10.84
N ASP A 179 13.10 -5.76 -10.76
CA ASP A 179 12.31 -6.46 -11.78
C ASP A 179 10.81 -6.11 -11.73
N ARG A 180 10.35 -5.40 -10.70
CA ARG A 180 8.93 -5.09 -10.46
C ARG A 180 8.73 -3.64 -10.01
N PRO A 181 9.03 -2.64 -10.85
CA PRO A 181 8.94 -1.22 -10.47
C PRO A 181 7.52 -0.78 -10.07
N LEU A 182 6.49 -1.37 -10.69
CA LEU A 182 5.10 -1.14 -10.31
C LEU A 182 4.77 -1.62 -8.89
N LEU A 183 5.37 -2.72 -8.44
CA LEU A 183 5.19 -3.21 -7.07
C LEU A 183 5.81 -2.22 -6.08
N TRP A 184 7.03 -1.77 -6.34
CA TRP A 184 7.70 -0.78 -5.49
C TRP A 184 6.84 0.47 -5.25
N ARG A 185 6.16 1.00 -6.27
CA ARG A 185 5.29 2.19 -6.12
C ARG A 185 4.17 2.01 -5.08
N PHE A 186 3.71 0.78 -4.87
CA PHE A 186 2.57 0.46 -4.02
C PHE A 186 2.91 -0.40 -2.80
N LEU A 187 4.21 -0.60 -2.54
CA LEU A 187 4.71 -1.43 -1.46
C LEU A 187 5.13 -0.55 -0.27
N ASN A 188 4.41 -0.64 0.84
CA ASN A 188 4.89 -0.09 2.09
C ASN A 188 5.93 -1.05 2.70
N VAL A 189 7.06 -0.49 3.11
CA VAL A 189 8.14 -1.22 3.79
C VAL A 189 8.52 -0.42 5.01
N THR A 190 8.40 -1.01 6.20
CA THR A 190 8.73 -0.37 7.47
C THR A 190 9.47 -1.35 8.37
N LEU A 191 10.54 -0.88 9.01
CA LEU A 191 11.19 -1.58 10.12
C LEU A 191 10.78 -0.87 11.40
N THR A 192 10.31 -1.62 12.38
CA THR A 192 9.84 -1.13 13.68
C THR A 192 10.66 -1.78 14.78
N ASP A 193 11.20 -1.00 15.70
CA ASP A 193 11.82 -1.51 16.91
C ASP A 193 10.70 -1.86 17.90
N THR A 194 10.63 -3.12 18.32
CA THR A 194 9.57 -3.63 19.18
C THR A 194 9.65 -3.11 20.62
N ASP A 195 10.85 -2.71 21.07
CA ASP A 195 11.06 -2.18 22.42
C ASP A 195 10.71 -0.70 22.48
N SER A 196 11.20 0.09 21.51
CA SER A 196 11.05 1.55 21.52
C SER A 196 9.84 2.06 20.73
N GLY A 197 9.28 1.25 19.83
CA GLY A 197 8.20 1.64 18.92
C GLY A 197 8.64 2.62 17.83
N ARG A 198 9.95 2.84 17.66
CA ARG A 198 10.49 3.72 16.61
C ARG A 198 10.56 2.99 15.28
N ASP A 199 10.28 3.74 14.21
CA ASP A 199 10.18 3.18 12.86
C ASP A 199 11.19 3.80 11.88
N ILE A 200 11.71 2.96 10.98
CA ILE A 200 12.36 3.40 9.75
C ILE A 200 11.42 3.06 8.58
N ILE A 201 10.78 4.11 8.04
CA ILE A 201 9.89 3.99 6.89
C ILE A 201 10.74 4.00 5.61
N ILE A 202 10.99 2.81 5.08
CA ILE A 202 11.84 2.60 3.89
C ILE A 202 11.10 3.03 2.63
N ASN A 203 9.84 2.64 2.52
CA ASN A 203 8.99 3.01 1.40
C ASN A 203 7.54 3.11 1.85
N GLN A 204 6.80 4.01 1.20
CA GLN A 204 5.38 4.21 1.45
C GLN A 204 4.68 4.45 0.11
N SER A 205 3.58 3.75 -0.10
CA SER A 205 2.64 3.92 -1.20
C SER A 205 2.15 5.36 -1.23
N GLU A 206 2.14 5.98 -2.42
CA GLU A 206 1.72 7.37 -2.61
C GLU A 206 0.26 7.58 -2.20
N ASP A 207 -0.60 6.63 -2.54
CA ASP A 207 -2.05 6.76 -2.33
C ASP A 207 -2.51 6.18 -0.98
N ASN A 208 -1.80 5.16 -0.46
CA ASN A 208 -2.04 4.44 0.80
C ASN A 208 -3.54 4.25 1.14
N LEU A 209 -4.35 3.83 0.15
CA LEU A 209 -5.80 3.79 0.25
C LEU A 209 -6.29 2.66 1.16
N PHE A 210 -5.79 1.46 0.88
CA PHE A 210 -6.14 0.26 1.63
C PHE A 210 -5.05 -0.79 1.48
N GLN A 211 -4.56 -1.29 2.62
CA GLN A 211 -3.53 -2.33 2.67
C GLN A 211 -4.17 -3.71 2.52
N TYR A 212 -4.17 -4.23 1.29
CA TYR A 212 -4.86 -5.48 0.95
C TYR A 212 -4.11 -6.73 1.43
N VAL A 213 -2.77 -6.71 1.33
CA VAL A 213 -1.91 -7.77 1.86
C VAL A 213 -0.92 -7.16 2.83
N SER A 214 -0.78 -7.77 4.00
CA SER A 214 0.27 -7.45 4.95
C SER A 214 1.05 -8.70 5.31
N TYR A 215 2.35 -8.52 5.51
CA TYR A 215 3.27 -9.52 6.00
C TYR A 215 4.13 -8.88 7.08
N VAL A 216 4.18 -9.52 8.24
CA VAL A 216 4.93 -9.04 9.40
C VAL A 216 5.83 -10.16 9.88
N HIS A 217 7.11 -9.84 10.11
CA HIS A 217 8.09 -10.80 10.59
C HIS A 217 9.01 -10.17 11.63
N ASP A 218 9.13 -10.81 12.78
CA ASP A 218 9.99 -10.37 13.88
C ASP A 218 11.37 -11.03 13.74
N LEU A 219 12.40 -10.20 13.63
CA LEU A 219 13.80 -10.59 13.58
C LEU A 219 14.39 -10.66 15.00
N PRO A 220 15.42 -11.50 15.21
CA PRO A 220 16.22 -11.44 16.43
C PRO A 220 16.77 -10.04 16.68
N GLY A 221 16.74 -9.58 17.94
CA GLY A 221 17.18 -8.24 18.31
C GLY A 221 16.06 -7.21 18.42
N GLY A 222 14.79 -7.62 18.35
CA GLY A 222 13.65 -6.73 18.60
C GLY A 222 13.29 -5.83 17.41
N ILE A 223 13.55 -6.29 16.19
CA ILE A 223 13.20 -5.55 14.96
C ILE A 223 12.08 -6.30 14.25
N ARG A 224 10.97 -5.60 13.98
CA ARG A 224 9.83 -6.07 13.22
C ARG A 224 9.88 -5.51 11.80
N VAL A 225 9.89 -6.38 10.80
CA VAL A 225 9.75 -6.00 9.40
C VAL A 225 8.28 -6.09 9.02
N SER A 226 7.71 -4.98 8.56
CA SER A 226 6.34 -4.90 8.05
C SER A 226 6.36 -4.57 6.56
N LEU A 227 5.73 -5.43 5.77
CA LEU A 227 5.51 -5.24 4.34
C LEU A 227 4.01 -5.20 4.09
N SER A 228 3.52 -4.18 3.40
CA SER A 228 2.11 -4.17 2.97
C SER A 228 1.95 -3.66 1.56
N ILE A 229 1.03 -4.26 0.80
CA ILE A 229 0.74 -3.89 -0.58
C ILE A 229 -0.60 -3.17 -0.64
N ASP A 230 -0.62 -2.01 -1.30
CA ASP A 230 -1.83 -1.25 -1.57
C ASP A 230 -2.74 -1.98 -2.59
N ILE A 231 -4.07 -1.95 -2.38
CA ILE A 231 -5.05 -2.53 -3.31
C ILE A 231 -4.92 -1.98 -4.74
N LEU A 232 -4.43 -0.75 -4.90
CA LEU A 232 -4.22 -0.14 -6.20
C LEU A 232 -3.18 -0.89 -7.05
N TYR A 233 -2.23 -1.60 -6.42
CA TYR A 233 -1.36 -2.53 -7.12
C TYR A 233 -2.15 -3.64 -7.83
N PHE A 234 -3.13 -4.24 -7.15
CA PHE A 234 -3.95 -5.30 -7.74
C PHE A 234 -4.78 -4.77 -8.91
N ILE A 235 -5.40 -3.59 -8.76
CA ILE A 235 -6.21 -2.96 -9.81
C ILE A 235 -5.35 -2.63 -11.02
N THR A 236 -4.19 -2.00 -10.81
CA THR A 236 -3.29 -1.59 -11.90
C THR A 236 -2.59 -2.77 -12.56
N SER A 237 -2.21 -3.80 -11.80
CA SER A 237 -1.60 -5.02 -12.32
C SER A 237 -2.62 -5.89 -13.08
N SER A 238 -3.86 -5.94 -12.61
CA SER A 238 -4.92 -6.84 -13.12
C SER A 238 -5.98 -6.15 -13.97
N TRP A 239 -5.73 -4.92 -14.44
CA TRP A 239 -6.75 -4.10 -15.11
C TRP A 239 -7.43 -4.79 -16.31
N LYS A 240 -6.68 -5.62 -17.06
CA LYS A 240 -7.23 -6.40 -18.20
C LYS A 240 -8.21 -7.47 -17.74
N SER A 241 -7.88 -8.18 -16.66
CA SER A 241 -8.76 -9.17 -16.06
C SER A 241 -10.03 -8.51 -15.52
N VAL A 242 -9.89 -7.35 -14.86
CA VAL A 242 -11.02 -6.55 -14.37
C VAL A 242 -11.90 -6.10 -15.54
N LEU A 243 -11.31 -5.58 -16.62
CA LEU A 243 -12.04 -5.19 -17.82
C LEU A 243 -12.80 -6.37 -18.44
N PHE A 244 -12.17 -7.55 -18.51
CA PHE A 244 -12.81 -8.77 -18.99
C PHE A 244 -14.01 -9.18 -18.11
N TRP A 245 -13.87 -9.14 -16.78
CA TRP A 245 -14.99 -9.40 -15.85
C TRP A 245 -16.14 -8.41 -16.02
N ILE A 246 -15.85 -7.13 -16.23
CA ILE A 246 -16.89 -6.11 -16.48
C ILE A 246 -17.62 -6.38 -17.80
N LEU A 247 -16.88 -6.65 -18.89
CA LEU A 247 -17.47 -6.95 -20.19
C LEU A 247 -18.33 -8.21 -20.17
N THR A 248 -17.83 -9.29 -19.56
CA THR A 248 -18.59 -10.55 -19.43
C THR A 248 -19.84 -10.36 -18.58
N ALA A 249 -19.76 -9.63 -17.46
CA ALA A 249 -20.93 -9.32 -16.63
C ALA A 249 -21.98 -8.48 -17.40
N LEU A 250 -21.55 -7.49 -18.17
CA LEU A 250 -22.46 -6.68 -19.00
C LEU A 250 -23.15 -7.52 -20.08
N ILE A 251 -22.42 -8.43 -20.73
CA ILE A 251 -22.97 -9.35 -21.74
C ILE A 251 -23.98 -10.30 -21.08
N LEU A 252 -23.65 -10.93 -19.95
CA LEU A 252 -24.55 -11.80 -19.19
C LEU A 252 -25.82 -11.06 -18.77
N LEU A 253 -25.69 -9.85 -18.23
CA LEU A 253 -26.83 -9.04 -17.82
C LEU A 253 -27.74 -8.71 -19.01
N ASN A 254 -27.16 -8.41 -20.17
CA ASN A 254 -27.90 -8.17 -21.40
C ASN A 254 -28.60 -9.45 -21.88
N MET A 255 -27.90 -10.58 -21.89
CA MET A 255 -28.49 -11.89 -22.25
C MET A 255 -29.66 -12.25 -21.35
N VAL A 256 -29.53 -12.11 -20.02
CA VAL A 256 -30.62 -12.38 -19.07
C VAL A 256 -31.82 -11.48 -19.35
N ARG A 257 -31.59 -10.18 -19.59
CA ARG A 257 -32.67 -9.25 -19.96
C ARG A 257 -33.36 -9.65 -21.27
N MET A 258 -32.59 -10.06 -22.27
CA MET A 258 -33.11 -10.51 -23.56
C MET A 258 -33.90 -11.81 -23.43
N HIS A 259 -33.38 -12.79 -22.68
CA HIS A 259 -34.07 -14.05 -22.42
C HIS A 259 -35.40 -13.82 -21.70
N PHE A 260 -35.44 -12.91 -20.71
CA PHE A 260 -36.68 -12.58 -20.02
C PHE A 260 -37.70 -11.91 -20.94
N ARG A 261 -37.28 -11.00 -21.84
CA ARG A 261 -38.16 -10.40 -22.84
C ARG A 261 -38.72 -11.43 -23.82
N LEU A 262 -37.87 -12.31 -24.34
CA LEU A 262 -38.29 -13.41 -25.22
C LEU A 262 -39.27 -14.35 -24.52
N TYR A 263 -38.98 -14.73 -23.27
CA TYR A 263 -39.87 -15.57 -22.47
C TYR A 263 -41.24 -14.93 -22.25
N GLN A 264 -41.28 -13.62 -21.96
CA GLN A 264 -42.54 -12.89 -21.84
C GLN A 264 -43.32 -12.84 -23.16
N ASN A 265 -42.65 -12.61 -24.29
CA ASN A 265 -43.29 -12.58 -25.60
C ASN A 265 -43.89 -13.95 -25.97
N VAL A 266 -43.11 -15.02 -25.82
CA VAL A 266 -43.59 -16.40 -26.06
C VAL A 266 -44.73 -16.74 -25.10
N SER A 267 -44.63 -16.35 -23.84
CA SER A 267 -45.71 -16.59 -22.87
C SER A 267 -47.00 -15.87 -23.27
N ARG A 268 -46.91 -14.62 -23.75
CA ARG A 268 -48.06 -13.86 -24.25
C ARG A 268 -48.69 -14.53 -25.47
N GLU A 269 -47.89 -14.87 -26.47
CA GLU A 269 -48.37 -15.54 -27.69
C GLU A 269 -48.98 -16.92 -27.39
N ASN A 270 -48.50 -17.62 -26.36
CA ASN A 270 -49.03 -18.94 -25.99
C ASN A 270 -50.37 -18.88 -25.24
N ILE A 271 -50.72 -17.74 -24.62
CA ILE A 271 -51.99 -17.56 -23.88
C ILE A 271 -53.04 -16.74 -24.64
N SER A 272 -52.71 -16.14 -25.79
CA SER A 272 -53.66 -15.48 -26.68
C SER A 272 -53.96 -16.33 -27.93
N ASP A 273 -55.14 -16.18 -28.50
CA ASP A 273 -55.51 -16.72 -29.80
C ASP A 273 -55.03 -15.78 -30.90
N ALA A 274 -54.36 -16.32 -31.92
CA ALA A 274 -53.68 -15.52 -32.94
C ALA A 274 -54.64 -14.83 -33.93
N MET A 275 -55.86 -15.34 -34.08
CA MET A 275 -56.86 -14.79 -35.01
C MET A 275 -57.64 -13.64 -34.37
N THR A 276 -57.96 -13.76 -33.08
CA THR A 276 -58.85 -12.84 -32.37
C THR A 276 -58.12 -11.90 -31.42
N GLY A 277 -56.90 -12.22 -31.01
CA GLY A 277 -56.15 -11.51 -29.97
C GLY A 277 -56.72 -11.68 -28.56
N LEU A 278 -57.83 -12.40 -28.40
CA LEU A 278 -58.42 -12.76 -27.11
C LEU A 278 -57.58 -13.82 -26.40
N TYR A 279 -57.73 -13.96 -25.09
CA TYR A 279 -57.08 -15.05 -24.38
C TYR A 279 -57.62 -16.40 -24.85
N ASN A 280 -56.72 -17.31 -25.19
CA ASN A 280 -57.08 -18.67 -25.58
C ASN A 280 -57.42 -19.51 -24.34
N ARG A 281 -57.99 -20.71 -24.56
CA ARG A 281 -58.40 -21.60 -23.47
C ARG A 281 -57.29 -21.97 -22.47
N LYS A 282 -56.01 -21.83 -22.83
CA LYS A 282 -54.89 -22.14 -21.93
C LYS A 282 -54.75 -21.13 -20.79
N ILE A 283 -55.43 -19.98 -20.84
CA ILE A 283 -55.48 -19.05 -19.70
C ILE A 283 -56.26 -19.59 -18.51
N LEU A 284 -57.15 -20.56 -18.73
CA LEU A 284 -57.88 -21.28 -17.68
C LEU A 284 -56.92 -22.25 -16.97
N THR A 285 -55.88 -21.71 -16.34
CA THR A 285 -54.90 -22.46 -15.58
C THR A 285 -55.48 -22.84 -14.22
N PRO A 286 -54.98 -23.92 -13.58
CA PRO A 286 -55.38 -24.29 -12.21
C PRO A 286 -55.23 -23.14 -11.20
N GLU A 287 -54.29 -22.22 -11.43
CA GLU A 287 -54.08 -21.03 -10.60
C GLU A 287 -55.21 -19.99 -10.77
N LEU A 288 -55.70 -19.78 -12.00
CA LEU A 288 -56.84 -18.91 -12.25
C LEU A 288 -58.11 -19.51 -11.64
N GLU A 289 -58.32 -20.82 -11.77
CA GLU A 289 -59.42 -21.55 -11.14
C GLU A 289 -59.40 -21.39 -9.62
N GLN A 290 -58.24 -21.56 -8.98
CA GLN A 290 -58.09 -21.35 -7.54
C GLN A 290 -58.35 -19.89 -7.12
N ARG A 291 -57.95 -18.91 -7.92
CA ARG A 291 -58.24 -17.48 -7.65
C ARG A 291 -59.73 -17.19 -7.77
N LEU A 292 -60.39 -17.72 -8.79
CA LEU A 292 -61.85 -17.61 -8.95
C LEU A 292 -62.58 -18.25 -7.78
N GLN A 293 -62.15 -19.44 -7.34
CA GLN A 293 -62.70 -20.10 -6.15
C GLN A 293 -62.52 -19.27 -4.88
N LYS A 294 -61.35 -18.65 -4.68
CA LYS A 294 -61.12 -17.76 -3.53
C LYS A 294 -62.02 -16.52 -3.57
N LEU A 295 -62.23 -15.93 -4.74
CA LEU A 295 -63.13 -14.78 -4.91
C LEU A 295 -64.57 -15.14 -4.55
N VAL A 296 -65.04 -16.30 -5.03
CA VAL A 296 -66.36 -16.85 -4.69
C VAL A 296 -66.47 -17.10 -3.17
N GLN A 297 -65.45 -17.70 -2.56
CA GLN A 297 -65.41 -17.94 -1.11
C GLN A 297 -65.38 -16.65 -0.28
N SER A 298 -64.78 -15.57 -0.79
CA SER A 298 -64.79 -14.24 -0.16
C SER A 298 -66.09 -13.46 -0.35
N GLY A 299 -67.14 -14.07 -0.91
CA GLY A 299 -68.43 -13.44 -1.13
C GLY A 299 -68.49 -12.51 -2.35
N SER A 300 -67.49 -12.53 -3.22
CA SER A 300 -67.52 -11.79 -4.49
C SER A 300 -68.31 -12.59 -5.54
N SER A 301 -69.28 -11.95 -6.20
CA SER A 301 -70.04 -12.59 -7.27
C SER A 301 -69.20 -12.69 -8.54
N VAL A 302 -69.04 -13.92 -9.05
CA VAL A 302 -68.34 -14.23 -10.30
C VAL A 302 -69.36 -14.80 -11.28
N MET A 303 -69.48 -14.21 -12.47
CA MET A 303 -70.34 -14.70 -13.56
C MET A 303 -69.49 -15.25 -14.70
N PHE A 304 -69.79 -16.47 -15.14
CA PHE A 304 -69.19 -17.06 -16.33
C PHE A 304 -70.19 -17.02 -17.48
N ILE A 305 -69.77 -16.52 -18.64
CA ILE A 305 -70.60 -16.42 -19.84
C ILE A 305 -69.89 -17.19 -20.95
N ALA A 306 -70.52 -18.27 -21.42
CA ALA A 306 -70.12 -18.96 -22.64
C ALA A 306 -70.97 -18.44 -23.80
N ILE A 307 -70.32 -18.07 -24.90
CA ILE A 307 -70.96 -17.58 -26.12
C ILE A 307 -70.54 -18.51 -27.23
N ASP A 308 -71.52 -19.04 -27.96
CA ASP A 308 -71.31 -19.82 -29.18
C ASP A 308 -71.93 -19.08 -30.36
N MET A 309 -71.27 -19.12 -31.52
CA MET A 309 -71.76 -18.43 -32.71
C MET A 309 -72.63 -19.37 -33.54
N ASP A 310 -73.95 -19.18 -33.44
CA ASP A 310 -74.92 -19.97 -34.18
C ASP A 310 -74.67 -19.90 -35.70
N LYS A 311 -74.77 -21.07 -36.36
CA LYS A 311 -74.68 -21.23 -37.82
C LYS A 311 -73.34 -20.84 -38.46
N LEU A 312 -72.24 -20.74 -37.69
CA LEU A 312 -70.90 -20.50 -38.25
C LEU A 312 -70.53 -21.53 -39.33
N LYS A 313 -70.89 -22.81 -39.14
CA LYS A 313 -70.67 -23.86 -40.14
C LYS A 313 -71.38 -23.55 -41.47
N GLN A 314 -72.60 -23.00 -41.41
CA GLN A 314 -73.35 -22.63 -42.61
C GLN A 314 -72.70 -21.46 -43.34
N ILE A 315 -72.12 -20.50 -42.62
CA ILE A 315 -71.34 -19.39 -43.20
C ILE A 315 -70.10 -19.95 -43.91
N ASN A 316 -69.33 -20.81 -43.22
CA ASN A 316 -68.16 -21.46 -43.79
C ASN A 316 -68.48 -22.26 -45.05
N ASP A 317 -69.58 -23.04 -45.02
CA ASP A 317 -70.00 -23.90 -46.12
C ASP A 317 -70.56 -23.11 -47.32
N THR A 318 -71.06 -21.88 -47.10
CA THR A 318 -71.68 -21.05 -48.16
C THR A 318 -70.75 -19.99 -48.73
N LEU A 319 -69.91 -19.36 -47.89
CA LEU A 319 -69.09 -18.19 -48.23
C LEU A 319 -67.59 -18.47 -48.14
N GLY A 320 -67.19 -19.65 -47.67
CA GLY A 320 -65.80 -20.05 -47.52
C GLY A 320 -65.21 -19.68 -46.15
N HIS A 321 -64.11 -20.35 -45.78
CA HIS A 321 -63.48 -20.22 -44.46
C HIS A 321 -62.97 -18.80 -44.15
N GLN A 322 -62.52 -18.05 -45.15
CA GLN A 322 -62.03 -16.67 -44.95
C GLN A 322 -63.14 -15.74 -44.43
N GLU A 323 -64.37 -15.90 -44.93
CA GLU A 323 -65.53 -15.12 -44.47
C GLU A 323 -65.99 -15.57 -43.07
N GLY A 324 -65.79 -16.84 -42.74
CA GLY A 324 -65.94 -17.35 -41.38
C GLY A 324 -64.99 -16.70 -40.37
N ASP A 325 -63.71 -16.62 -40.72
CA ASP A 325 -62.67 -15.99 -39.90
C ASP A 325 -62.95 -14.48 -39.71
N LEU A 326 -63.46 -13.81 -40.76
CA LEU A 326 -63.89 -12.41 -40.69
C LEU A 326 -65.11 -12.22 -39.78
N ALA A 327 -66.08 -13.13 -39.82
CA ALA A 327 -67.26 -13.09 -38.94
C ALA A 327 -66.88 -13.20 -37.45
N ILE A 328 -65.90 -14.07 -37.13
CA ILE A 328 -65.35 -14.20 -35.78
C ILE A 328 -64.65 -12.89 -35.36
N THR A 329 -63.76 -12.38 -36.20
CA THR A 329 -62.96 -11.18 -35.89
C THR A 329 -63.82 -9.90 -35.75
N LEU A 330 -64.88 -9.76 -36.55
CA LEU A 330 -65.83 -8.64 -36.46
C LEU A 330 -66.67 -8.67 -35.18
N HIS A 331 -67.06 -9.85 -34.71
CA HIS A 331 -67.80 -9.99 -33.45
C HIS A 331 -66.94 -9.53 -32.26
N ASP A 332 -65.66 -9.90 -32.25
CA ASP A 332 -64.72 -9.51 -31.19
C ASP A 332 -64.44 -8.00 -31.18
N ALA A 333 -64.32 -7.38 -32.35
CA ALA A 333 -64.17 -5.93 -32.48
C ALA A 333 -65.39 -5.14 -31.96
N TYR A 334 -66.61 -5.70 -32.08
CA TYR A 334 -67.85 -5.09 -31.58
C TYR A 334 -67.95 -5.13 -30.04
N LYS A 335 -67.31 -6.11 -29.39
CA LYS A 335 -67.23 -6.18 -27.92
C LYS A 335 -66.19 -5.21 -27.33
N ALA A 336 -65.05 -5.04 -28.01
CA ALA A 336 -64.00 -4.13 -27.56
C ALA A 336 -64.39 -2.64 -27.63
N SER A 337 -65.31 -2.28 -28.53
CA SER A 337 -65.87 -0.92 -28.62
C SER A 337 -66.88 -0.63 -27.50
N ASP A 338 -67.64 -1.63 -27.06
CA ASP A 338 -68.65 -1.49 -26.00
C ASP A 338 -68.02 -1.42 -24.59
N GLU A 339 -66.94 -2.18 -24.31
CA GLU A 339 -66.19 -2.06 -23.05
C GLU A 339 -65.55 -0.66 -22.85
N ARG A 340 -65.07 -0.02 -23.91
CA ARG A 340 -64.54 1.36 -23.85
C ARG A 340 -65.61 2.40 -23.50
N LEU A 341 -66.88 2.13 -23.81
CA LEU A 341 -68.02 2.99 -23.46
C LEU A 341 -68.41 2.84 -21.98
N TYR A 342 -68.27 1.66 -21.38
CA TYR A 342 -68.58 1.43 -19.97
C TYR A 342 -67.50 1.96 -19.00
N VAL A 343 -66.22 1.81 -19.33
CA VAL A 343 -65.11 2.31 -18.47
C VAL A 343 -65.08 3.85 -18.40
N ASN A 344 -65.40 4.54 -19.49
CA ASN A 344 -65.49 6.01 -19.51
C ASN A 344 -66.67 6.58 -18.72
N LYS A 345 -67.74 5.80 -18.51
CA LYS A 345 -68.91 6.21 -17.71
C LYS A 345 -68.65 6.14 -16.20
N GLN A 346 -67.86 5.17 -15.75
CA GLN A 346 -67.44 5.02 -14.35
C GLN A 346 -66.47 6.13 -13.91
N ASN A 347 -65.50 6.52 -14.74
CA ASN A 347 -64.54 7.59 -14.43
C ASN A 347 -65.15 9.01 -14.40
N LYS A 348 -66.34 9.21 -14.96
CA LYS A 348 -67.06 10.50 -14.88
C LYS A 348 -67.86 10.67 -13.59
N ASN A 349 -68.27 9.58 -12.95
CA ASN A 349 -69.02 9.60 -11.68
C ASN A 349 -68.12 9.59 -10.43
N SER A 350 -66.81 9.42 -10.57
CA SER A 350 -65.84 9.47 -9.47
C SER A 350 -65.07 10.80 -9.36
N ARG A 351 -65.49 11.83 -10.12
CA ARG A 351 -64.88 13.17 -10.14
C ARG A 351 -65.88 14.34 -9.97
N SER A 352 -67.09 14.08 -9.46
CA SER A 352 -68.00 15.15 -8.99
C SER A 352 -68.07 15.20 -7.48
#